data_AF-A0A3D1HJN9-F1
#
_entry.id   AF-A0A3D1HJN9-F1
#
_cell.length_a   1.000
_cell.length_b   1.000
_cell.length_c   1.000
_cell.angle_alpha   90.00
_cell.angle_beta   90.00
_cell.angle_gamma   90.00
#
_symmetry.space_group_name_H-M   'P 1'
#
loop_
_entity.id
_entity.type
_entity.pdbx_description
1 polymer ?
#
loop_
_entity_poly.entity_id
_entity_poly.type
_entity_poly.pdbx_seq_one_letter_code
_entity_poly.pdbx_strand_id
1 'polypeptide(L)' 'MKIGDKVLVSPDLTHKSVWENGEVIKVEDNSFVGKVVSAKTDDGDIFFGYQDMFKPANNTAVCMP' A
#
# COMPACT_ATOMS: atom_id res chain seq x y z
N MET A 1 -2.70 3.89 -7.63
CA MET A 1 -2.23 4.39 -6.32
C MET A 1 -1.31 5.58 -6.56
N LYS A 2 -1.42 6.62 -5.74
CA LYS A 2 -0.57 7.82 -5.76
C LYS A 2 -0.09 8.13 -4.34
N ILE A 3 0.95 8.97 -4.23
CA ILE A 3 1.46 9.46 -2.94
C ILE A 3 0.31 10.12 -2.16
N GLY A 4 0.18 9.76 -0.88
CA GLY A 4 -0.90 10.18 0.01
C GLY A 4 -2.14 9.28 0.03
N ASP A 5 -2.24 8.27 -0.86
CA ASP A 5 -3.33 7.30 -0.78
C ASP A 5 -3.16 6.39 0.46
N LYS A 6 -4.26 6.14 1.17
CA LYS A 6 -4.32 5.12 2.23
C LYS A 6 -4.45 3.73 1.63
N VAL A 7 -3.61 2.83 2.10
CA VAL A 7 -3.43 1.51 1.52
C VAL A 7 -3.28 0.46 2.61
N LEU A 8 -3.58 -0.78 2.25
CA LEU A 8 -3.35 -1.95 3.06
C LEU A 8 -2.12 -2.67 2.49
N VAL A 9 -1.10 -2.83 3.33
CA VAL A 9 0.15 -3.53 3.00
C VAL A 9 -0.04 -5.03 3.24
N SER A 10 0.42 -5.85 2.28
CA SER A 10 0.25 -7.30 2.36
C SER A 10 0.91 -7.90 3.61
N PRO A 11 0.25 -8.85 4.30
CA PRO A 11 0.85 -9.64 5.37
C PRO A 11 2.15 -10.34 4.95
N ASP A 12 2.28 -10.73 3.67
CA ASP A 12 3.51 -11.31 3.14
C ASP A 12 4.70 -10.35 3.17
N LEU A 13 4.44 -9.03 3.06
CA LEU A 13 5.46 -8.00 3.07
C LEU A 13 5.80 -7.54 4.49
N THR A 14 4.79 -7.49 5.37
CA THR A 14 4.95 -7.10 6.77
C THR A 14 5.33 -8.26 7.69
N HIS A 15 5.29 -9.50 7.18
CA HIS A 15 5.39 -10.75 7.96
C HIS A 15 4.36 -10.86 9.09
N LYS A 16 3.22 -10.18 8.96
CA LYS A 16 2.10 -10.24 9.90
C LYS A 16 1.02 -11.21 9.38
N SER A 17 0.04 -11.54 10.21
CA SER A 17 -1.09 -12.38 9.80
C SER A 17 -2.25 -11.58 9.19
N VAL A 18 -2.16 -10.25 9.22
CA VAL A 18 -3.22 -9.33 8.78
C VAL A 18 -2.66 -8.28 7.83
N TRP A 19 -3.55 -7.70 7.03
CA TRP A 19 -3.24 -6.54 6.20
C TRP A 19 -3.05 -5.32 7.11
N GLU A 20 -1.98 -4.59 6.88
CA GLU A 20 -1.61 -3.45 7.72
C GLU A 20 -1.95 -2.12 7.05
N ASN A 21 -2.52 -1.19 7.81
CA ASN A 21 -2.76 0.15 7.30
C ASN A 21 -1.44 0.87 7.05
N GLY A 22 -1.36 1.54 5.91
CA GLY A 22 -0.26 2.39 5.54
C GLY A 22 -0.68 3.51 4.60
N GLU A 23 0.27 4.38 4.31
CA GLU A 23 0.13 5.51 3.41
C GLU A 23 1.22 5.47 2.36
N VAL A 24 0.84 5.63 1.09
CA VAL A 24 1.82 5.66 0.00
C VAL A 24 2.68 6.91 0.15
N ILE A 25 3.98 6.71 0.33
CA ILE A 25 4.96 7.81 0.42
C ILE A 25 5.74 7.98 -0.89
N LYS A 26 5.80 6.93 -1.71
CA LYS A 26 6.54 6.95 -2.98
C LYS A 26 5.93 5.97 -3.97
N VAL A 27 5.93 6.36 -5.25
CA VAL A 27 5.60 5.49 -6.37
C VAL A 27 6.72 5.64 -7.38
N GLU A 28 7.36 4.53 -7.74
CA GLU A 28 8.46 4.48 -8.69
C GLU A 28 8.06 3.59 -9.87
N ASP A 29 8.31 4.06 -11.09
CA ASP A 29 8.12 3.27 -12.30
C ASP A 29 9.48 2.70 -12.73
N ASN A 30 9.67 1.39 -12.52
CA ASN A 30 10.89 0.68 -12.84
C ASN A 30 10.76 -0.06 -14.17
N SER A 31 11.72 0.11 -15.08
CA SER A 31 11.66 -0.47 -16.44
C SER A 31 11.73 -2.00 -16.49
N PHE A 32 12.14 -2.67 -15.42
CA PHE A 32 12.23 -4.14 -15.35
C PHE A 32 11.04 -4.79 -14.67
N VAL A 33 10.54 -4.17 -13.59
CA VAL A 33 9.50 -4.76 -12.74
C VAL A 33 8.18 -3.99 -12.73
N GLY A 34 8.10 -2.89 -13.48
CA GLY A 34 6.94 -2.01 -13.52
C GLY A 34 6.85 -1.12 -12.28
N LYS A 35 5.62 -0.87 -11.82
CA LYS A 35 5.35 0.08 -10.75
C LYS A 35 5.63 -0.50 -9.36
N VAL A 36 6.57 0.10 -8.66
CA VAL A 36 6.93 -0.19 -7.26
C VAL A 36 6.31 0.90 -6.38
N VAL A 37 5.65 0.47 -5.30
CA VAL A 37 5.01 1.36 -4.34
C VAL A 37 5.74 1.23 -3.01
N SER A 38 6.01 2.37 -2.37
CA SER A 38 6.50 2.42 -0.99
C SER A 38 5.42 3.02 -0.11
N ALA A 39 5.05 2.31 0.95
CA ALA A 39 4.08 2.75 1.93
C ALA A 39 4.69 2.77 3.33
N LYS A 40 4.32 3.78 4.11
CA LYS A 40 4.65 3.89 5.53
C LYS A 40 3.47 3.43 6.37
N THR A 41 3.68 2.50 7.29
CA THR A 41 2.65 2.02 8.22
C THR A 41 2.46 2.99 9.38
N ASP A 42 1.37 2.82 10.12
CA ASP A 42 1.08 3.66 11.30
C ASP A 42 2.12 3.49 12.42
N ASP A 43 2.77 2.32 12.51
CA ASP A 43 3.91 2.04 13.41
C ASP A 43 5.20 2.79 13.01
N GLY A 44 5.22 3.37 11.82
CA GLY A 44 6.35 4.14 11.30
C GLY A 44 7.30 3.34 10.39
N ASP A 45 7.05 2.05 10.21
CA ASP A 45 7.82 1.19 9.31
C ASP A 45 7.53 1.53 7.83
N ILE A 46 8.54 1.35 6.98
CA ILE A 46 8.44 1.62 5.54
C ILE A 46 8.62 0.31 4.79
N PHE A 47 7.58 -0.07 4.05
CA PHE A 47 7.59 -1.24 3.18
C PHE A 47 7.54 -0.81 1.72
N PHE A 48 8.27 -1.52 0.86
CA PHE A 48 8.26 -1.30 -0.59
C PHE A 48 8.08 -2.62 -1.33
N GLY A 49 7.30 -2.59 -2.40
CA GLY A 49 7.00 -3.79 -3.18
C GLY A 49 6.24 -3.45 -4.46
N TYR A 50 5.85 -4.49 -5.20
CA TYR A 50 5.02 -4.31 -6.38
C TYR A 50 3.65 -3.77 -6.02
N GLN A 51 3.00 -3.06 -6.94
CA GLN A 51 1.67 -2.51 -6.73
C GLN A 51 0.66 -3.56 -6.22
N ASP A 52 0.76 -4.82 -6.67
CA ASP A 52 -0.13 -5.92 -6.26
C ASP A 52 0.02 -6.35 -4.79
N MET A 53 1.13 -5.99 -4.14
CA MET A 53 1.35 -6.22 -2.70
C MET A 53 0.61 -5.21 -1.82
N PHE A 54 -0.09 -4.26 -2.44
CA PHE A 54 -0.86 -3.23 -1.76
C PHE A 54 -2.30 -3.22 -2.26
N LYS A 55 -3.23 -3.05 -1.33
CA LYS A 55 -4.64 -2.84 -1.65
C LYS A 55 -5.02 -1.41 -1.30
N PRO A 56 -5.94 -0.76 -2.02
CA PRO A 56 -6.55 0.46 -1.51
C PRO A 56 -7.19 0.15 -0.15
N ALA A 57 -6.88 0.95 0.87
CA ALA A 57 -7.65 0.91 2.11
C ALA A 57 -8.99 1.53 1.75
N ASN A 58 -9.97 0.70 1.39
CA ASN A 58 -11.31 1.15 1.08
C ASN A 58 -11.81 1.94 2.29
N ASN A 59 -11.77 3.27 2.21
CA ASN A 59 -12.68 4.07 3.00
C ASN A 59 -14.06 3.60 2.54
N THR A 60 -14.87 3.10 3.45
CA THR A 60 -16.29 2.83 3.23
C THR A 60 -17.01 4.13 2.88
N ALA A 61 -16.74 4.69 1.70
CA ALA A 61 -17.77 5.31 0.90
C ALA A 61 -18.56 4.14 0.29
N VAL A 62 -19.40 3.55 1.15
CA VAL A 62 -20.61 2.88 0.73
C VAL A 62 -21.21 3.78 -0.34
N CYS A 63 -21.26 3.28 -1.56
CA CYS A 63 -22.14 3.82 -2.57
C CYS A 63 -23.55 3.76 -1.96
N MET A 64 -24.06 4.89 -1.46
CA MET A 64 -25.49 5.16 -1.50
C MET A 64 -25.82 5.27 -3.00
N PRO A 65 -26.78 4.51 -3.53
CA PRO A 65 -28.20 4.56 -3.14
C PRO A 65 -28.86 3.21 -2.81
#